data_AF-A0A521JR52-F1
#
_entry.id   AF-A0A521JR52-F1
#
_cell.length_a   1.000
_cell.length_b   1.000
_cell.length_c   1.000
_cell.angle_alpha   90.00
_cell.angle_beta   90.00
_cell.angle_gamma   90.00
#
_symmetry.space_group_name_H-M   'P 1'
#
loop_
_entity.id
_entity.type
_entity.pdbx_description
1 polymer ?
#
loop_
_entity_poly.entity_id
_entity_poly.type
_entity_poly.pdbx_seq_one_letter_code
_entity_poly.pdbx_strand_id
1 'polypeptide(L)'
;MGDAMIIHVVKQGETVRSIAELYGKPVERLILENGITDADNLTIGETLVILYPELEYTIKDGDTLEAIARNHNTTIMELLRNNPYLSNRVYIYPSEVIVIKYDDERIRMISTNGFAYPFVNIDILKKTLPFLTYLTVYTYYYTSQGEIFNINDDEIIRIAKTYGVAPIMMLSGYSNNQEEEIEVTHNILINEDAQNILINNLIIMLLSKGYYGLNFKTPYIRPEDRLLYTEFIEKLSTRLHSAGFVIFVTLTMSVFELLSNIKYVELQYDRLGQLVDKLPIMSYEFVFTFGISPSVVAFETINNVLVYLTEIIPAEKIVTGLTTIGHIFKLPYLGDGARGQSISYDSAITLAREVGAEILYDDVTKASYFQYISQYEYIVRFRDARGVDAVLSLIP
;
A
#
# COMPACT_ATOMS: atom_id res chain seq x y z
N MET A 1 27.42 -2.19 12.38
CA MET A 1 26.24 -2.96 11.97
C MET A 1 25.09 -2.06 12.34
N GLY A 2 24.49 -1.36 11.37
CA GLY A 2 23.39 -0.43 11.67
C GLY A 2 22.25 -1.24 12.26
N ASP A 3 21.89 -0.95 13.51
CA ASP A 3 20.93 -1.76 14.24
C ASP A 3 19.56 -1.70 13.53
N ALA A 4 19.01 -2.89 13.30
CA ALA A 4 17.71 -3.08 12.66
C ALA A 4 16.60 -2.40 13.48
N MET A 5 15.48 -2.10 12.83
CA MET A 5 14.26 -1.60 13.50
C MET A 5 13.96 -2.42 14.76
N ILE A 6 13.88 -1.75 15.91
CA ILE A 6 13.60 -2.43 17.18
C ILE A 6 12.09 -2.62 17.30
N ILE A 7 11.65 -3.87 17.13
CA ILE A 7 10.25 -4.26 17.29
C ILE A 7 10.11 -5.07 18.58
N HIS A 8 9.42 -4.49 19.56
CA HIS A 8 9.08 -5.16 20.80
C HIS A 8 7.77 -5.94 20.64
N VAL A 9 7.74 -7.19 21.08
CA VAL A 9 6.53 -8.03 21.11
C VAL A 9 6.07 -8.14 22.55
N VAL A 10 4.88 -7.62 22.85
CA VAL A 10 4.30 -7.57 24.19
C VAL A 10 4.16 -8.99 24.76
N LYS A 11 4.68 -9.18 25.97
CA LYS A 11 4.61 -10.43 26.75
C LYS A 11 3.59 -10.31 27.87
N GLN A 12 3.26 -11.46 28.45
CA GLN A 12 2.36 -11.52 29.58
C GLN A 12 2.83 -10.63 30.75
N GLY A 13 1.95 -9.73 31.19
CA GLY A 13 2.19 -8.84 32.32
C GLY A 13 2.95 -7.55 32.00
N GLU A 14 3.39 -7.36 30.75
CA GLU A 14 3.98 -6.09 30.33
C GLU A 14 2.91 -5.01 30.17
N THR A 15 3.27 -3.78 30.54
CA THR A 15 2.47 -2.56 30.38
C THR A 15 3.25 -1.57 29.53
N VAL A 16 2.58 -0.56 28.97
CA VAL A 16 3.29 0.52 28.26
C VAL A 16 4.38 1.14 29.14
N ARG A 17 4.12 1.30 30.45
CA ARG A 17 5.11 1.83 31.40
C ARG A 17 6.32 0.92 31.55
N SER A 18 6.13 -0.38 31.80
CA SER A 18 7.26 -1.30 31.98
C SER A 18 8.09 -1.45 30.70
N ILE A 19 7.45 -1.38 29.53
CA ILE A 19 8.14 -1.41 28.24
C ILE A 19 8.90 -0.11 28.01
N ALA A 20 8.29 1.04 28.31
CA ALA A 20 8.96 2.34 28.23
C ALA A 20 10.18 2.40 29.17
N GLU A 21 10.07 1.89 30.40
CA GLU A 21 11.19 1.77 31.35
C GLU A 21 12.29 0.84 30.83
N LEU A 22 11.93 -0.31 30.24
CA LEU A 22 12.88 -1.27 29.65
C LEU A 22 13.75 -0.62 28.56
N TYR A 23 13.16 0.25 27.74
CA TYR A 23 13.84 0.96 26.66
C TYR A 23 14.30 2.37 27.03
N GLY A 24 14.11 2.81 28.28
CA GLY A 24 14.49 4.15 28.73
C GLY A 24 13.76 5.30 28.01
N LYS A 25 12.50 5.08 27.58
CA LYS A 25 11.69 6.05 26.83
C LYS A 25 10.60 6.72 27.68
N PRO A 26 10.19 7.95 27.37
CA PRO A 26 8.96 8.52 27.92
C PRO A 26 7.73 7.71 27.47
N VAL A 27 6.82 7.45 28.41
CA VAL A 27 5.59 6.67 28.17
C VAL A 27 4.74 7.31 27.07
N GLU A 28 4.57 8.63 27.14
CA GLU A 28 3.75 9.40 26.20
C GLU A 28 4.29 9.32 24.78
N ARG A 29 5.61 9.20 24.62
CA ARG A 29 6.26 9.05 23.31
C ARG A 29 6.05 7.66 22.74
N LEU A 30 6.17 6.63 23.56
CA LEU A 30 5.90 5.26 23.12
C LEU A 30 4.43 5.10 22.67
N ILE A 31 3.48 5.69 23.40
CA ILE A 31 2.05 5.73 23.06
C ILE A 31 1.84 6.42 21.72
N LEU A 32 2.40 7.62 21.55
CA LEU A 32 2.20 8.45 20.38
C LEU A 32 2.75 7.81 19.10
N GLU A 33 3.96 7.26 19.16
CA GLU A 33 4.65 6.67 18.02
C GLU A 33 4.00 5.37 17.55
N ASN A 34 3.34 4.63 18.45
CA ASN A 34 2.65 3.37 18.14
C ASN A 34 1.14 3.52 18.03
N GLY A 35 0.59 4.73 18.17
CA GLY A 35 -0.85 4.97 18.09
C GLY A 35 -1.67 4.22 19.15
N ILE A 36 -1.09 3.96 20.32
CA ILE A 36 -1.75 3.16 21.38
C ILE A 36 -2.96 3.94 21.91
N THR A 37 -4.16 3.39 21.75
CA THR A 37 -5.40 4.02 22.21
C THR A 37 -5.79 3.65 23.63
N ASP A 38 -5.34 2.49 24.12
CA ASP A 38 -5.60 1.98 25.47
C ASP A 38 -4.29 1.49 26.10
N ALA A 39 -3.63 2.39 26.82
CA ALA A 39 -2.30 2.14 27.40
C ALA A 39 -2.31 1.19 28.61
N ASP A 40 -3.47 0.98 29.23
CA ASP A 40 -3.62 0.14 30.41
C ASP A 40 -3.89 -1.33 30.05
N ASN A 41 -4.13 -1.63 28.77
CA ASN A 41 -4.59 -2.94 28.33
C ASN A 41 -3.87 -3.41 27.05
N LEU A 42 -2.57 -3.61 27.09
CA LEU A 42 -1.85 -4.19 25.94
C LEU A 42 -2.22 -5.65 25.72
N THR A 43 -2.26 -6.09 24.46
CA THR A 43 -2.52 -7.49 24.11
C THR A 43 -1.22 -8.28 23.96
N ILE A 44 -1.15 -9.50 24.48
CA ILE A 44 0.02 -10.37 24.31
C ILE A 44 0.24 -10.60 22.80
N GLY A 45 1.46 -10.40 22.33
CA GLY A 45 1.83 -10.51 20.93
C GLY A 45 1.62 -9.26 20.08
N GLU A 46 0.99 -8.21 20.65
CA GLU A 46 0.96 -6.86 20.06
C GLU A 46 2.40 -6.36 19.85
N THR A 47 2.64 -5.64 18.76
CA THR A 47 3.99 -5.18 18.39
C THR A 47 4.10 -3.68 18.55
N LEU A 48 5.18 -3.23 19.20
CA LEU A 48 5.52 -1.82 19.36
C LEU A 48 6.87 -1.54 18.71
N VAL A 49 6.92 -0.55 17.83
CA VAL A 49 8.15 -0.02 17.24
C VAL A 49 8.80 0.96 18.22
N ILE A 50 10.08 0.74 18.50
CA ILE A 50 10.85 1.53 19.46
C ILE A 50 11.81 2.44 18.70
N LEU A 51 11.50 3.73 18.66
CA LEU A 51 12.33 4.75 18.02
C LEU A 51 13.08 5.62 19.05
N TYR A 52 14.29 6.09 18.73
CA TYR A 52 15.05 6.98 19.61
C TYR A 52 15.27 8.34 18.95
N PRO A 53 14.67 9.44 19.47
CA PRO A 53 14.97 10.77 18.97
C PRO A 53 16.44 11.13 19.21
N GLU A 54 17.18 11.43 18.15
CA GLU A 54 18.54 11.97 18.24
C GLU A 54 18.48 13.49 18.48
N LEU A 55 17.52 14.15 17.82
CA LEU A 55 17.33 15.59 17.91
C LEU A 55 15.86 15.94 18.06
N GLU A 56 15.55 16.62 19.16
CA GLU A 56 14.24 17.17 19.45
C GLU A 56 14.27 18.70 19.45
N TYR A 57 13.12 19.30 19.19
CA TYR A 57 12.95 20.75 19.19
C TYR A 57 11.68 21.14 19.94
N THR A 58 11.80 22.08 20.87
CA THR A 58 10.67 22.72 21.54
C THR A 58 10.21 23.92 20.73
N ILE A 59 8.98 23.88 20.25
CA ILE A 59 8.37 24.95 19.46
C ILE A 59 8.33 26.25 20.26
N LYS A 60 8.71 27.34 19.63
CA LYS A 60 8.72 28.70 20.19
C LYS A 60 7.60 29.54 19.58
N ASP A 61 7.31 30.65 20.24
CA ASP A 61 6.35 31.62 19.71
C ASP A 61 6.82 32.19 18.36
N GLY A 62 5.92 32.21 17.39
CA GLY A 62 6.19 32.65 16.02
C GLY A 62 6.87 31.61 15.10
N ASP A 63 7.14 30.39 15.57
CA ASP A 63 7.69 29.34 14.73
C ASP A 63 6.70 28.87 13.65
N THR A 64 7.25 28.41 12.51
CA THR A 64 6.52 27.64 11.50
C THR A 64 7.29 26.37 11.14
N LEU A 65 6.60 25.35 10.61
CA LEU A 65 7.27 24.12 10.17
C LEU A 65 8.31 24.38 9.08
N GLU A 66 8.07 25.35 8.19
CA GLU A 66 9.02 25.78 7.16
C GLU A 66 10.30 26.35 7.76
N ALA A 67 10.17 27.24 8.76
CA ALA A 67 11.31 27.88 9.42
C ALA A 67 12.12 26.85 10.23
N ILE A 68 11.44 25.99 10.98
CA ILE A 68 12.06 24.89 11.72
C ILE A 68 12.80 23.96 10.75
N ALA A 69 12.13 23.49 9.68
CA ALA A 69 12.75 22.59 8.71
C ALA A 69 14.03 23.18 8.12
N ARG A 70 13.98 24.46 7.71
CA ARG A 70 15.15 25.18 7.16
C ARG A 70 16.28 25.31 8.17
N ASN A 71 15.99 25.70 9.40
CA ASN A 71 17.00 25.90 10.45
C ASN A 71 17.70 24.60 10.86
N HIS A 72 17.02 23.46 10.67
CA HIS A 72 17.52 22.13 11.00
C HIS A 72 17.98 21.33 9.76
N ASN A 73 18.13 21.95 8.59
CA ASN A 73 18.53 21.29 7.34
C ASN A 73 17.69 20.03 7.02
N THR A 74 16.38 20.09 7.28
CA THR A 74 15.43 19.03 7.00
C THR A 74 14.28 19.54 6.12
N THR A 75 13.27 18.73 5.86
CA THR A 75 12.10 19.10 5.05
C THR A 75 10.83 19.05 5.88
N ILE A 76 9.79 19.77 5.45
CA ILE A 76 8.46 19.68 6.06
C ILE A 76 7.97 18.23 6.05
N MET A 77 8.13 17.52 4.93
CA MET A 77 7.71 16.12 4.84
C MET A 77 8.43 15.23 5.84
N GLU A 78 9.73 15.46 6.06
CA GLU A 78 10.46 14.73 7.10
C GLU A 78 9.97 15.05 8.51
N LEU A 79 9.71 16.33 8.82
CA LEU A 79 9.11 16.71 10.10
C LEU A 79 7.74 16.06 10.30
N LEU A 80 6.92 15.99 9.25
CA LEU A 80 5.61 15.35 9.29
C LEU A 80 5.71 13.82 9.42
N ARG A 81 6.70 13.17 8.80
CA ARG A 81 6.97 11.74 9.02
C ARG A 81 7.37 11.46 10.46
N ASN A 82 8.22 12.32 11.02
CA ASN A 82 8.70 12.16 12.38
C ASN A 82 7.62 12.48 13.42
N ASN A 83 6.63 13.30 13.05
CA ASN A 83 5.55 13.76 13.90
C ASN A 83 4.19 13.66 13.17
N PRO A 84 3.67 12.45 12.87
CA PRO A 84 2.49 12.27 12.00
C PRO A 84 1.22 12.96 12.48
N TYR A 85 1.10 13.18 13.79
CA TYR A 85 -0.02 13.90 14.41
C TYR A 85 -0.09 15.40 14.02
N LEU A 86 0.97 15.96 13.43
CA LEU A 86 0.99 17.32 12.88
C LEU A 86 0.36 17.39 11.48
N SER A 87 0.30 16.27 10.74
CA SER A 87 -0.06 16.26 9.33
C SER A 87 -1.46 16.77 9.02
N ASN A 88 -2.38 16.75 9.99
CA ASN A 88 -3.73 17.28 9.81
C ASN A 88 -3.98 18.61 10.56
N ARG A 89 -2.96 19.20 11.19
CA ARG A 89 -3.08 20.45 11.93
C ARG A 89 -2.81 21.66 11.05
N VAL A 90 -3.54 22.74 11.33
CA VAL A 90 -3.30 24.05 10.72
C VAL A 90 -2.25 24.84 11.51
N TYR A 91 -2.15 24.61 12.81
CA TYR A 91 -1.27 25.35 13.73
C TYR A 91 -0.38 24.40 14.53
N ILE A 92 0.81 24.90 14.86
CA ILE A 92 1.71 24.32 15.86
C ILE A 92 1.70 25.22 17.10
N TYR A 93 1.98 24.65 18.27
CA TYR A 93 1.82 25.37 19.54
C TYR A 93 3.14 25.53 20.29
N PRO A 94 3.44 26.71 20.87
CA PRO A 94 4.62 26.89 21.70
C PRO A 94 4.70 25.89 22.84
N SER A 95 5.92 25.49 23.20
CA SER A 95 6.26 24.46 24.20
C SER A 95 5.97 23.01 23.78
N GLU A 96 5.34 22.77 22.64
CA GLU A 96 5.22 21.42 22.07
C GLU A 96 6.61 20.93 21.62
N VAL A 97 6.95 19.69 21.98
CA VAL A 97 8.21 19.04 21.60
C VAL A 97 7.96 18.19 20.36
N ILE A 98 8.76 18.40 19.32
CA ILE A 98 8.73 17.62 18.08
C ILE A 98 10.07 16.95 17.83
N VAL A 99 10.05 15.83 17.12
CA VAL A 99 11.26 15.14 16.67
C VAL A 99 11.73 15.75 15.36
N ILE A 100 12.97 16.21 15.34
CA ILE A 100 13.64 16.66 14.12
C ILE A 100 14.30 15.48 13.42
N LYS A 101 14.95 14.59 14.19
CA LYS A 101 15.72 13.44 13.68
C LYS A 101 15.69 12.28 14.68
N TYR A 102 15.56 11.06 14.17
CA TYR A 102 15.77 9.83 14.94
C TYR A 102 17.21 9.34 14.78
N ASP A 103 17.71 8.59 15.77
CA ASP A 103 19.06 8.01 15.83
C ASP A 103 19.26 6.85 14.84
N ASP A 104 18.21 6.48 14.09
CA ASP A 104 18.27 5.43 13.09
C ASP A 104 19.03 5.89 11.83
N GLU A 105 19.89 5.01 11.32
CA GLU A 105 20.57 5.24 10.05
C GLU A 105 19.61 5.00 8.88
N ARG A 106 19.49 5.99 7.98
CA ARG A 106 18.78 5.78 6.71
C ARG A 106 19.59 4.84 5.81
N ILE A 107 19.15 3.59 5.74
CA ILE A 107 19.86 2.54 5.01
C ILE A 107 19.66 2.58 3.48
N ARG A 108 18.53 3.13 3.01
CA ARG A 108 18.19 3.17 1.58
C ARG A 108 17.16 4.24 1.24
N MET A 109 17.09 4.60 -0.04
CA MET A 109 16.02 5.42 -0.61
C MET A 109 15.08 4.51 -1.39
N ILE A 110 13.80 4.53 -1.07
CA ILE A 110 12.77 3.76 -1.77
C ILE A 110 11.70 4.69 -2.34
N SER A 111 11.02 4.21 -3.38
CA SER A 111 9.79 4.81 -3.85
C SER A 111 8.59 4.01 -3.33
N THR A 112 7.60 4.71 -2.81
CA THR A 112 6.39 4.14 -2.21
C THR A 112 5.17 4.60 -2.99
N ASN A 113 4.20 3.70 -3.14
CA ASN A 113 2.91 4.00 -3.76
C ASN A 113 1.78 3.61 -2.81
N GLY A 114 0.91 4.55 -2.48
CA GLY A 114 -0.31 4.29 -1.71
C GLY A 114 -1.50 4.16 -2.65
N PHE A 115 -2.46 3.32 -2.29
CA PHE A 115 -3.71 3.18 -3.03
C PHE A 115 -4.88 3.69 -2.20
N ALA A 116 -5.74 4.51 -2.79
CA ALA A 116 -6.89 5.08 -2.10
C ALA A 116 -8.12 5.19 -3.01
N TYR A 117 -9.30 5.03 -2.41
CA TYR A 117 -10.55 5.44 -3.04
C TYR A 117 -10.78 6.95 -2.82
N PRO A 118 -11.63 7.62 -3.62
CA PRO A 118 -11.85 9.05 -3.49
C PRO A 118 -12.57 9.42 -2.18
N PHE A 119 -13.25 8.45 -1.56
CA PHE A 119 -13.91 8.58 -0.26
C PHE A 119 -13.01 8.25 0.94
N VAL A 120 -11.69 8.18 0.75
CA VAL A 120 -10.73 7.98 1.87
C VAL A 120 -10.91 9.06 2.94
N ASN A 121 -10.75 8.68 4.21
CA ASN A 121 -10.72 9.65 5.30
C ASN A 121 -9.54 10.63 5.09
N ILE A 122 -9.83 11.94 5.06
CA ILE A 122 -8.85 12.98 4.74
C ILE A 122 -7.74 13.09 5.81
N ASP A 123 -8.05 12.83 7.08
CA ASP A 123 -7.03 12.84 8.13
C ASP A 123 -6.04 11.68 7.96
N ILE A 124 -6.55 10.49 7.63
CA ILE A 124 -5.71 9.32 7.31
C ILE A 124 -4.86 9.65 6.08
N LEU A 125 -5.47 10.17 5.00
CA LEU A 125 -4.76 10.55 3.78
C LEU A 125 -3.60 11.51 4.10
N LYS A 126 -3.86 12.62 4.80
CA LYS A 126 -2.84 13.61 5.16
C LYS A 126 -1.72 13.03 6.02
N LYS A 127 -2.03 12.12 6.95
CA LYS A 127 -1.03 11.41 7.76
C LYS A 127 -0.15 10.48 6.93
N THR A 128 -0.69 9.86 5.89
CA THR A 128 0.03 8.91 5.03
C THR A 128 0.85 9.59 3.93
N LEU A 129 0.37 10.69 3.35
CA LEU A 129 1.01 11.36 2.21
C LEU A 129 2.51 11.70 2.39
N PRO A 130 3.00 12.16 3.56
CA PRO A 130 4.43 12.38 3.76
C PRO A 130 5.31 11.18 3.45
N PHE A 131 4.78 9.96 3.59
CA PHE A 131 5.49 8.69 3.35
C PHE A 131 5.40 8.20 1.91
N LEU A 132 4.66 8.88 1.01
CA LEU A 132 4.38 8.42 -0.34
C LEU A 132 5.21 9.16 -1.40
N THR A 133 5.65 8.42 -2.43
CA THR A 133 6.09 9.03 -3.70
C THR A 133 4.90 9.21 -4.65
N TYR A 134 4.05 8.19 -4.72
CA TYR A 134 2.89 8.14 -5.59
C TYR A 134 1.62 7.86 -4.76
N LEU A 135 0.49 8.40 -5.23
CA LEU A 135 -0.83 8.05 -4.75
C LEU A 135 -1.67 7.59 -5.93
N THR A 136 -1.93 6.29 -6.02
CA THR A 136 -2.83 5.72 -7.02
C THR A 136 -4.28 5.81 -6.56
N VAL A 137 -5.12 6.52 -7.32
CA VAL A 137 -6.52 6.78 -6.98
C VAL A 137 -7.42 5.81 -7.74
N TYR A 138 -8.15 4.96 -7.01
CA TYR A 138 -9.18 4.07 -7.53
C TYR A 138 -10.48 4.85 -7.81
N THR A 139 -11.30 4.46 -8.77
CA THR A 139 -10.90 3.85 -10.03
C THR A 139 -11.73 4.47 -11.14
N TYR A 140 -11.09 4.74 -12.26
CA TYR A 140 -11.78 5.04 -13.51
C TYR A 140 -12.06 3.73 -14.23
N TYR A 141 -13.12 3.73 -15.03
CA TYR A 141 -13.50 2.59 -15.86
C TYR A 141 -13.58 3.00 -17.32
N TYR A 142 -13.11 2.13 -18.22
CA TYR A 142 -13.30 2.28 -19.66
C TYR A 142 -14.31 1.28 -20.22
N THR A 143 -15.02 1.66 -21.28
CA THR A 143 -15.94 0.79 -22.03
C THR A 143 -15.25 0.13 -23.24
N SER A 144 -15.88 -0.86 -23.87
CA SER A 144 -15.39 -1.49 -25.11
C SER A 144 -15.23 -0.53 -26.29
N GLN A 145 -15.77 0.69 -26.19
CA GLN A 145 -15.73 1.74 -27.20
C GLN A 145 -14.70 2.83 -26.87
N GLY A 146 -13.99 2.70 -25.74
CA GLY A 146 -12.97 3.65 -25.30
C GLY A 146 -13.50 4.89 -24.57
N GLU A 147 -14.78 4.91 -24.18
CA GLU A 147 -15.31 5.93 -23.27
C GLU A 147 -14.78 5.71 -21.86
N ILE A 148 -14.67 6.78 -21.06
CA ILE A 148 -14.15 6.72 -19.69
C ILE A 148 -15.15 7.35 -18.74
N PHE A 149 -15.51 6.64 -17.68
CA PHE A 149 -16.37 7.15 -16.63
C PHE A 149 -15.60 8.04 -15.65
N ASN A 150 -16.07 9.27 -15.50
CA ASN A 150 -15.50 10.24 -14.57
C ASN A 150 -15.90 9.93 -13.12
N ILE A 151 -15.06 10.33 -12.16
CA ILE A 151 -15.31 10.21 -10.72
C ILE A 151 -15.03 11.53 -9.99
N ASN A 152 -15.45 11.62 -8.73
CA ASN A 152 -15.20 12.79 -7.88
C ASN A 152 -13.92 12.59 -7.04
N ASP A 153 -12.78 13.03 -7.57
CA ASP A 153 -11.44 12.85 -7.02
C ASP A 153 -10.59 14.13 -7.00
N ASP A 154 -11.17 15.28 -7.31
CA ASP A 154 -10.43 16.55 -7.42
C ASP A 154 -9.76 16.94 -6.09
N GLU A 155 -10.43 16.67 -4.96
CA GLU A 155 -9.90 16.96 -3.63
C GLU A 155 -8.68 16.11 -3.30
N ILE A 156 -8.74 14.79 -3.52
CA ILE A 156 -7.64 13.87 -3.21
C ILE A 156 -6.41 14.18 -4.08
N ILE A 157 -6.61 14.49 -5.37
CA ILE A 157 -5.54 14.91 -6.28
C ILE A 157 -4.87 16.19 -5.79
N ARG A 158 -5.67 17.21 -5.44
CA ARG A 158 -5.15 18.50 -4.95
C ARG A 158 -4.36 18.33 -3.65
N ILE A 159 -4.87 17.53 -2.71
CA ILE A 159 -4.17 17.28 -1.44
C ILE A 159 -2.87 16.53 -1.71
N ALA A 160 -2.87 15.48 -2.53
CA ALA A 160 -1.65 14.73 -2.87
C ALA A 160 -0.54 15.66 -3.40
N LYS A 161 -0.88 16.53 -4.37
CA LYS A 161 0.05 17.52 -4.91
C LYS A 161 0.57 18.51 -3.87
N THR A 162 -0.28 18.92 -2.93
CA THR A 162 0.13 19.84 -1.84
C THR A 162 1.21 19.22 -0.96
N TYR A 163 1.19 17.89 -0.79
CA TYR A 163 2.21 17.14 -0.05
C TYR A 163 3.40 16.70 -0.93
N GLY A 164 3.45 17.13 -2.20
CA GLY A 164 4.50 16.73 -3.14
C GLY A 164 4.40 15.27 -3.61
N VAL A 165 3.23 14.64 -3.46
CA VAL A 165 2.97 13.25 -3.89
C VAL A 165 2.35 13.26 -5.28
N ALA A 166 2.88 12.42 -6.17
CA ALA A 166 2.41 12.33 -7.54
C ALA A 166 1.12 11.49 -7.64
N PRO A 167 -0.04 12.10 -7.99
CA PRO A 167 -1.28 11.35 -8.15
C PRO A 167 -1.24 10.52 -9.44
N ILE A 168 -1.63 9.25 -9.37
CA ILE A 168 -1.69 8.31 -10.49
C ILE A 168 -3.13 7.82 -10.67
N MET A 169 -3.65 7.87 -11.89
CA MET A 169 -5.03 7.45 -12.19
C MET A 169 -5.08 5.93 -12.32
N MET A 170 -5.87 5.23 -11.50
CA MET A 170 -6.13 3.81 -11.74
C MET A 170 -7.21 3.64 -12.81
N LEU A 171 -6.94 2.81 -13.81
CA LEU A 171 -7.89 2.51 -14.89
C LEU A 171 -8.11 1.00 -15.02
N SER A 172 -9.38 0.59 -15.08
CA SER A 172 -9.81 -0.80 -15.27
C SER A 172 -10.93 -0.91 -16.31
N GLY A 173 -11.18 -2.10 -16.86
CA GLY A 173 -12.33 -2.32 -17.75
C GLY A 173 -13.63 -2.25 -16.97
N TYR A 174 -14.66 -1.61 -17.52
CA TYR A 174 -15.98 -1.55 -16.90
C TYR A 174 -16.64 -2.93 -16.93
N SER A 175 -16.96 -3.50 -15.76
CA SER A 175 -17.57 -4.82 -15.69
C SER A 175 -18.34 -5.04 -14.38
N ASN A 176 -19.27 -5.99 -14.40
CA ASN A 176 -19.92 -6.51 -13.18
C ASN A 176 -19.19 -7.74 -12.61
N ASN A 177 -18.34 -8.39 -13.41
CA ASN A 177 -17.60 -9.60 -13.06
C ASN A 177 -16.32 -9.72 -13.91
N GLN A 178 -15.48 -10.72 -13.63
CA GLN A 178 -14.23 -10.93 -14.37
C GLN A 178 -14.43 -11.29 -15.85
N GLU A 179 -15.45 -12.10 -16.19
CA GLU A 179 -15.70 -12.50 -17.58
C GLU A 179 -16.03 -11.29 -18.46
N GLU A 180 -16.86 -10.38 -17.95
CA GLU A 180 -17.16 -9.11 -18.59
C GLU A 180 -15.92 -8.21 -18.72
N GLU A 181 -15.02 -8.17 -17.71
CA GLU A 181 -13.78 -7.39 -17.79
C GLU A 181 -12.85 -7.91 -18.90
N ILE A 182 -12.77 -9.23 -19.05
CA ILE A 182 -11.99 -9.91 -20.11
C ILE A 182 -12.57 -9.55 -21.48
N GLU A 183 -13.89 -9.62 -21.66
CA GLU A 183 -14.56 -9.25 -22.91
C GLU A 183 -14.37 -7.78 -23.28
N VAL A 184 -14.51 -6.86 -22.32
CA VAL A 184 -14.27 -5.42 -22.55
C VAL A 184 -12.84 -5.18 -23.00
N THR A 185 -11.88 -5.87 -22.38
CA THR A 185 -10.46 -5.77 -22.76
C THR A 185 -10.22 -6.32 -24.15
N HIS A 186 -10.71 -7.53 -24.45
CA HIS A 186 -10.61 -8.13 -25.78
C HIS A 186 -11.10 -7.19 -26.88
N ASN A 187 -12.27 -6.58 -26.69
CA ASN A 187 -12.86 -5.65 -27.66
C ASN A 187 -12.00 -4.41 -27.90
N ILE A 188 -11.32 -3.88 -26.88
CA ILE A 188 -10.34 -2.79 -27.06
C ILE A 188 -9.11 -3.30 -27.83
N LEU A 189 -8.61 -4.49 -27.51
CA LEU A 189 -7.40 -5.03 -28.13
C LEU A 189 -7.56 -5.27 -29.64
N ILE A 190 -8.72 -5.72 -30.10
CA ILE A 190 -8.96 -6.02 -31.52
C ILE A 190 -9.42 -4.81 -32.36
N ASN A 191 -9.72 -3.65 -31.73
CA ASN A 191 -10.34 -2.51 -32.41
C ASN A 191 -9.47 -1.25 -32.32
N GLU A 192 -8.77 -0.93 -33.42
CA GLU A 192 -7.85 0.21 -33.48
C GLU A 192 -8.53 1.57 -33.22
N ASP A 193 -9.76 1.75 -33.69
CA ASP A 193 -10.52 2.98 -33.47
C ASP A 193 -10.87 3.15 -31.99
N ALA A 194 -11.31 2.08 -31.33
CA ALA A 194 -11.62 2.09 -29.90
C ALA A 194 -10.36 2.35 -29.05
N GLN A 195 -9.20 1.79 -29.43
CA GLN A 195 -7.92 2.13 -28.79
C GLN A 195 -7.60 3.63 -28.92
N ASN A 196 -7.77 4.20 -30.12
CA ASN A 196 -7.49 5.61 -30.36
C ASN A 196 -8.43 6.52 -29.54
N ILE A 197 -9.72 6.17 -29.46
CA ILE A 197 -10.70 6.87 -28.64
C ILE A 197 -10.30 6.79 -27.16
N LEU A 198 -9.99 5.60 -26.65
CA LEU A 198 -9.56 5.40 -25.27
C LEU A 198 -8.33 6.23 -24.93
N ILE A 199 -7.27 6.14 -25.73
CA ILE A 199 -6.01 6.86 -25.48
C ILE A 199 -6.22 8.37 -25.51
N ASN A 200 -7.02 8.88 -26.45
CA ASN A 200 -7.31 10.32 -26.52
C ASN A 200 -8.11 10.80 -25.30
N ASN A 201 -9.14 10.05 -24.91
CA ASN A 201 -9.95 10.36 -23.73
C ASN A 201 -9.10 10.31 -22.44
N LEU A 202 -8.18 9.34 -22.33
CA LEU A 202 -7.25 9.22 -21.20
C LEU A 202 -6.37 10.46 -21.09
N ILE A 203 -5.71 10.87 -22.18
CA ILE A 203 -4.82 12.04 -22.17
C ILE A 203 -5.59 13.31 -21.77
N ILE A 204 -6.81 13.50 -22.29
CA ILE A 204 -7.68 14.63 -21.92
C ILE A 204 -8.03 14.59 -20.43
N MET A 205 -8.39 13.42 -19.90
CA MET A 205 -8.74 13.25 -18.49
C MET A 205 -7.52 13.51 -17.58
N LEU A 206 -6.36 12.91 -17.89
CA LEU A 206 -5.12 13.09 -17.14
C LEU A 206 -4.72 14.57 -17.08
N LEU A 207 -4.78 15.29 -18.21
CA LEU A 207 -4.49 16.73 -18.27
C LEU A 207 -5.48 17.56 -17.46
N SER A 208 -6.78 17.33 -17.64
CA SER A 208 -7.83 18.16 -17.03
C SER A 208 -7.89 18.00 -15.50
N LYS A 209 -7.72 16.77 -15.01
CA LYS A 209 -7.65 16.45 -13.58
C LYS A 209 -6.27 16.76 -12.98
N GLY A 210 -5.24 16.82 -13.83
CA GLY A 210 -3.87 17.04 -13.42
C GLY A 210 -3.24 15.82 -12.75
N TYR A 211 -3.52 14.61 -13.23
CA TYR A 211 -2.78 13.43 -12.82
C TYR A 211 -1.31 13.50 -13.29
N TYR A 212 -0.41 12.83 -12.58
CA TYR A 212 0.99 12.68 -12.98
C TYR A 212 1.18 11.53 -13.99
N GLY A 213 0.27 10.55 -13.96
CA GLY A 213 0.34 9.40 -14.85
C GLY A 213 -0.84 8.46 -14.71
N LEU A 214 -0.75 7.35 -15.43
CA LEU A 214 -1.74 6.28 -15.47
C LEU A 214 -1.20 5.03 -14.76
N ASN A 215 -2.06 4.31 -14.06
CA ASN A 215 -1.86 2.91 -13.72
C ASN A 215 -2.95 2.07 -14.40
N PHE A 216 -2.56 1.30 -15.42
CA PHE A 216 -3.45 0.41 -16.14
C PHE A 216 -3.50 -0.94 -15.43
N LYS A 217 -4.66 -1.33 -14.92
CA LYS A 217 -4.86 -2.66 -14.33
C LYS A 217 -4.95 -3.69 -15.45
N THR A 218 -4.04 -4.66 -15.47
CA THR A 218 -4.14 -5.81 -16.37
C THR A 218 -5.18 -6.80 -15.83
N PRO A 219 -6.30 -7.05 -16.55
CA PRO A 219 -7.17 -8.17 -16.23
C PRO A 219 -6.54 -9.47 -16.73
N TYR A 220 -7.23 -10.60 -16.55
CA TYR A 220 -6.83 -11.82 -17.24
C TYR A 220 -6.87 -11.62 -18.76
N ILE A 221 -5.77 -11.95 -19.44
CA ILE A 221 -5.65 -11.84 -20.91
C ILE A 221 -5.69 -13.23 -21.53
N ARG A 222 -6.63 -13.44 -22.45
CA ARG A 222 -6.79 -14.71 -23.17
C ARG A 222 -5.53 -15.05 -23.97
N PRO A 223 -5.17 -16.34 -24.13
CA PRO A 223 -4.00 -16.74 -24.90
C PRO A 223 -3.87 -16.07 -26.27
N GLU A 224 -4.98 -15.96 -27.01
CA GLU A 224 -5.07 -15.33 -28.33
C GLU A 224 -4.83 -13.81 -28.32
N ASP A 225 -5.05 -13.15 -27.19
CA ASP A 225 -4.97 -11.69 -27.06
C ASP A 225 -3.63 -11.21 -26.48
N ARG A 226 -2.74 -12.11 -26.04
CA ARG A 226 -1.52 -11.71 -25.29
C ARG A 226 -0.55 -10.85 -26.08
N LEU A 227 -0.40 -11.12 -27.38
CA LEU A 227 0.42 -10.29 -28.27
C LEU A 227 -0.26 -8.93 -28.51
N LEU A 228 -1.57 -8.93 -28.79
CA LEU A 228 -2.35 -7.69 -28.97
C LEU A 228 -2.31 -6.80 -27.72
N TYR A 229 -2.32 -7.40 -26.53
CA TYR A 229 -2.16 -6.67 -25.28
C TYR A 229 -0.83 -5.94 -25.20
N THR A 230 0.27 -6.61 -25.53
CA THR A 230 1.60 -6.01 -25.49
C THR A 230 1.75 -4.89 -26.53
N GLU A 231 1.23 -5.09 -27.74
CA GLU A 231 1.17 -4.07 -28.80
C GLU A 231 0.32 -2.86 -28.39
N PHE A 232 -0.82 -3.09 -27.74
CA PHE A 232 -1.66 -2.03 -27.19
C PHE A 232 -0.93 -1.24 -26.08
N ILE A 233 -0.24 -1.91 -25.15
CA ILE A 233 0.55 -1.24 -24.11
C ILE A 233 1.70 -0.42 -24.73
N GLU A 234 2.33 -0.89 -25.79
CA GLU A 234 3.34 -0.12 -26.52
C GLU A 234 2.75 1.18 -27.11
N LYS A 235 1.60 1.07 -27.77
CA LYS A 235 0.88 2.23 -28.33
C LYS A 235 0.44 3.20 -27.24
N LEU A 236 -0.16 2.70 -26.16
CA LEU A 236 -0.62 3.48 -25.01
C LEU A 236 0.56 4.21 -24.35
N SER A 237 1.63 3.48 -24.03
CA SER A 237 2.83 4.02 -23.40
C SER A 237 3.47 5.13 -24.24
N THR A 238 3.72 4.86 -25.53
CA THR A 238 4.30 5.84 -26.46
C THR A 238 3.50 7.14 -26.49
N ARG A 239 2.17 7.04 -26.54
CA ARG A 239 1.26 8.19 -26.58
C ARG A 239 1.23 8.95 -25.24
N LEU A 240 1.27 8.26 -24.11
CA LEU A 240 1.33 8.88 -22.78
C LEU A 240 2.67 9.58 -22.52
N HIS A 241 3.79 8.92 -22.83
CA HIS A 241 5.12 9.53 -22.72
C HIS A 241 5.25 10.78 -23.60
N SER A 242 4.73 10.73 -24.84
CA SER A 242 4.70 11.89 -25.74
C SER A 242 3.87 13.05 -25.17
N ALA A 243 2.88 12.76 -24.32
CA ALA A 243 2.06 13.74 -23.62
C ALA A 243 2.63 14.14 -22.25
N GLY A 244 3.79 13.59 -21.84
CA GLY A 244 4.46 13.91 -20.58
C GLY A 244 3.96 13.15 -19.35
N PHE A 245 3.22 12.05 -19.54
CA PHE A 245 2.71 11.22 -18.45
C PHE A 245 3.52 9.95 -18.27
N VAL A 246 3.70 9.53 -17.02
CA VAL A 246 4.22 8.18 -16.71
C VAL A 246 3.12 7.14 -16.85
N ILE A 247 3.50 5.91 -17.15
CA ILE A 247 2.60 4.75 -17.22
C ILE A 247 3.09 3.64 -16.30
N PHE A 248 2.20 3.19 -15.44
CA PHE A 248 2.33 1.97 -14.66
C PHE A 248 1.39 0.91 -15.24
N VAL A 249 1.80 -0.35 -15.17
CA VAL A 249 0.94 -1.49 -15.51
C VAL A 249 0.93 -2.45 -14.35
N THR A 250 -0.24 -2.62 -13.74
CA THR A 250 -0.40 -3.50 -12.58
C THR A 250 -0.69 -4.92 -13.04
N LEU A 251 0.19 -5.86 -12.67
CA LEU A 251 -0.01 -7.29 -12.84
C LEU A 251 -0.56 -7.87 -11.54
N THR A 252 -1.73 -8.50 -11.61
CA THR A 252 -2.34 -9.18 -10.47
C THR A 252 -2.12 -10.68 -10.60
N MET A 253 -1.77 -11.34 -9.50
CA MET A 253 -1.69 -12.80 -9.42
C MET A 253 -2.65 -13.30 -8.35
N SER A 254 -3.49 -14.27 -8.72
CA SER A 254 -4.36 -14.94 -7.76
C SER A 254 -3.55 -15.86 -6.84
N VAL A 255 -4.10 -16.17 -5.66
CA VAL A 255 -3.50 -17.15 -4.74
C VAL A 255 -3.30 -18.51 -5.43
N PHE A 256 -4.24 -18.92 -6.28
CA PHE A 256 -4.12 -20.15 -7.05
C PHE A 256 -2.94 -20.12 -8.02
N GLU A 257 -2.75 -19.03 -8.75
CA GLU A 257 -1.62 -18.86 -9.68
C GLU A 257 -0.28 -18.85 -8.95
N LEU A 258 -0.19 -18.15 -7.81
CA LEU A 258 1.01 -18.10 -6.98
C LEU A 258 1.40 -19.50 -6.48
N LEU A 259 0.44 -20.25 -5.92
CA LEU A 259 0.69 -21.59 -5.39
C LEU A 259 0.95 -22.63 -6.49
N SER A 260 0.37 -22.44 -7.68
CA SER A 260 0.56 -23.33 -8.84
C SER A 260 1.76 -22.95 -9.70
N ASN A 261 2.45 -21.84 -9.39
CA ASN A 261 3.54 -21.28 -10.17
C ASN A 261 3.16 -21.06 -11.65
N ILE A 262 1.95 -20.56 -11.90
CA ILE A 262 1.47 -20.24 -13.24
C ILE A 262 2.15 -18.96 -13.72
N LYS A 263 2.66 -18.99 -14.96
CA LYS A 263 3.31 -17.85 -15.62
C LYS A 263 2.71 -17.66 -17.00
N TYR A 264 2.42 -16.42 -17.36
CA TYR A 264 1.90 -16.05 -18.68
C TYR A 264 3.02 -15.52 -19.56
N VAL A 265 3.96 -16.39 -19.94
CA VAL A 265 5.19 -15.98 -20.64
C VAL A 265 4.89 -15.26 -21.97
N GLU A 266 3.79 -15.61 -22.64
CA GLU A 266 3.37 -14.97 -23.90
C GLU A 266 2.87 -13.53 -23.71
N LEU A 267 2.67 -13.05 -22.46
CA LEU A 267 2.46 -11.63 -22.17
C LEU A 267 3.75 -10.78 -22.25
N GLN A 268 4.90 -11.42 -22.46
CA GLN A 268 6.18 -10.73 -22.68
C GLN A 268 6.51 -9.75 -21.54
N TYR A 269 6.64 -10.25 -20.30
CA TYR A 269 6.91 -9.42 -19.12
C TYR A 269 8.16 -8.55 -19.26
N ASP A 270 9.20 -9.06 -19.93
CA ASP A 270 10.41 -8.31 -20.29
C ASP A 270 10.08 -7.11 -21.20
N ARG A 271 9.25 -7.32 -22.22
CA ARG A 271 8.79 -6.27 -23.13
C ARG A 271 7.92 -5.25 -22.40
N LEU A 272 6.95 -5.69 -21.61
CA LEU A 272 6.14 -4.79 -20.77
C LEU A 272 7.04 -3.95 -19.86
N GLY A 273 8.05 -4.55 -19.23
CA GLY A 273 9.03 -3.86 -18.41
C GLY A 273 9.83 -2.80 -19.17
N GLN A 274 10.12 -3.00 -20.45
CA GLN A 274 10.75 -1.96 -21.28
C GLN A 274 9.79 -0.81 -21.61
N LEU A 275 8.52 -1.12 -21.84
CA LEU A 275 7.51 -0.18 -22.30
C LEU A 275 7.02 0.77 -21.20
N VAL A 276 7.03 0.36 -19.93
CA VAL A 276 6.40 1.14 -18.84
C VAL A 276 7.40 1.71 -17.85
N ASP A 277 6.99 2.70 -17.06
CA ASP A 277 7.82 3.31 -16.01
C ASP A 277 7.90 2.42 -14.76
N LYS A 278 6.78 1.78 -14.38
CA LYS A 278 6.72 0.83 -13.26
C LYS A 278 5.74 -0.32 -13.53
N LEU A 279 6.06 -1.48 -12.97
CA LEU A 279 5.22 -2.69 -12.94
C LEU A 279 4.87 -3.05 -11.49
N PRO A 280 3.77 -2.50 -10.94
CA PRO A 280 3.22 -3.02 -9.70
C PRO A 280 2.83 -4.48 -9.83
N ILE A 281 3.41 -5.31 -8.98
CA ILE A 281 3.08 -6.74 -8.83
C ILE A 281 2.21 -6.88 -7.59
N MET A 282 0.93 -7.19 -7.80
CA MET A 282 -0.04 -7.33 -6.74
C MET A 282 -0.36 -8.80 -6.52
N SER A 283 0.02 -9.30 -5.36
CA SER A 283 -0.26 -10.66 -4.89
C SER A 283 -1.49 -10.74 -3.98
N TYR A 284 -2.25 -9.65 -3.84
CA TYR A 284 -3.36 -9.57 -2.90
C TYR A 284 -4.63 -8.93 -3.44
N GLU A 285 -5.78 -9.48 -3.03
CA GLU A 285 -7.10 -8.89 -3.26
C GLU A 285 -7.39 -7.83 -2.18
N PHE A 286 -7.81 -6.62 -2.58
CA PHE A 286 -7.84 -5.44 -1.68
C PHE A 286 -9.01 -5.42 -0.70
N VAL A 287 -10.24 -5.70 -1.13
CA VAL A 287 -11.45 -5.38 -0.34
C VAL A 287 -12.27 -6.59 0.02
N PHE A 288 -12.28 -7.60 -0.85
CA PHE A 288 -12.90 -8.89 -0.60
C PHE A 288 -11.89 -9.93 -1.01
N THR A 289 -11.53 -10.81 -0.09
CA THR A 289 -10.98 -12.09 -0.52
C THR A 289 -12.17 -12.95 -0.93
N PHE A 290 -12.37 -13.16 -2.23
CA PHE A 290 -13.18 -14.28 -2.69
C PHE A 290 -12.26 -15.49 -2.72
N GLY A 291 -12.43 -16.40 -1.77
CA GLY A 291 -11.50 -17.51 -1.65
C GLY A 291 -10.51 -17.32 -0.50
N ILE A 292 -9.30 -17.83 -0.68
CA ILE A 292 -8.28 -17.95 0.36
C ILE A 292 -7.48 -16.64 0.46
N SER A 293 -7.25 -16.14 1.67
CA SER A 293 -6.51 -14.88 1.88
C SER A 293 -5.08 -14.99 1.35
N PRO A 294 -4.56 -13.95 0.67
CA PRO A 294 -3.13 -13.81 0.39
C PRO A 294 -2.24 -13.91 1.64
N SER A 295 -2.78 -13.61 2.83
CA SER A 295 -2.08 -13.74 4.12
C SER A 295 -1.74 -15.18 4.53
N VAL A 296 -2.24 -16.19 3.80
CA VAL A 296 -1.84 -17.59 3.99
C VAL A 296 -0.79 -18.06 2.97
N VAL A 297 -0.47 -17.22 1.97
CA VAL A 297 0.59 -17.53 1.01
C VAL A 297 1.94 -17.38 1.72
N ALA A 298 2.80 -18.39 1.56
CA ALA A 298 4.14 -18.36 2.12
C ALA A 298 4.91 -17.15 1.56
N PHE A 299 5.61 -16.45 2.45
CA PHE A 299 6.40 -15.28 2.08
C PHE A 299 7.43 -15.60 1.00
N GLU A 300 8.02 -16.79 1.06
CA GLU A 300 8.98 -17.29 0.08
C GLU A 300 8.36 -17.44 -1.33
N THR A 301 7.06 -17.76 -1.44
CA THR A 301 6.37 -17.83 -2.74
C THR A 301 6.37 -16.46 -3.42
N ILE A 302 6.15 -15.38 -2.66
CA ILE A 302 6.19 -14.01 -3.17
C ILE A 302 7.63 -13.65 -3.56
N ASN A 303 8.61 -13.97 -2.71
CA ASN A 303 10.03 -13.74 -2.99
C ASN A 303 10.47 -14.42 -4.31
N ASN A 304 10.11 -15.68 -4.51
CA ASN A 304 10.44 -16.44 -5.72
C ASN A 304 9.88 -15.79 -7.00
N VAL A 305 8.67 -15.23 -6.93
CA VAL A 305 8.08 -14.48 -8.06
C VAL A 305 8.89 -13.22 -8.33
N LEU A 306 9.25 -12.46 -7.30
CA LEU A 306 10.05 -11.24 -7.46
C LEU A 306 11.44 -11.55 -8.02
N VAL A 307 12.13 -12.57 -7.52
CA VAL A 307 13.43 -13.03 -8.04
C VAL A 307 13.31 -13.36 -9.52
N TYR A 308 12.33 -14.17 -9.92
CA TYR A 308 12.08 -14.48 -11.33
C TYR A 308 11.84 -13.22 -12.17
N LEU A 309 11.03 -12.28 -11.70
CA LEU A 309 10.76 -11.04 -12.44
C LEU A 309 12.01 -10.17 -12.57
N THR A 310 12.88 -10.11 -11.54
CA THR A 310 14.14 -9.35 -11.60
C THR A 310 15.17 -9.93 -12.56
N GLU A 311 15.05 -11.20 -12.95
CA GLU A 311 15.90 -11.79 -14.00
C GLU A 311 15.58 -11.24 -15.39
N ILE A 312 14.36 -10.72 -15.60
CA ILE A 312 13.85 -10.33 -16.92
C ILE A 312 13.40 -8.85 -17.00
N ILE A 313 13.20 -8.19 -15.86
CA ILE A 313 12.80 -6.78 -15.75
C ILE A 313 13.80 -6.07 -14.81
N PRO A 314 14.27 -4.86 -15.15
CA PRO A 314 15.09 -4.05 -14.24
C PRO A 314 14.39 -3.84 -12.88
N ALA A 315 15.09 -4.12 -11.79
CA ALA A 315 14.51 -4.14 -10.44
C ALA A 315 13.85 -2.81 -10.04
N GLU A 316 14.39 -1.67 -10.50
CA GLU A 316 13.86 -0.33 -10.25
C GLU A 316 12.46 -0.07 -10.83
N LYS A 317 12.05 -0.88 -11.81
CA LYS A 317 10.71 -0.83 -12.41
C LYS A 317 9.70 -1.69 -11.66
N ILE A 318 10.14 -2.73 -10.95
CA ILE A 318 9.24 -3.62 -10.22
C ILE A 318 8.80 -2.94 -8.93
N VAL A 319 7.49 -2.97 -8.65
CA VAL A 319 6.94 -2.49 -7.38
C VAL A 319 6.21 -3.64 -6.71
N THR A 320 6.77 -4.16 -5.62
CA THR A 320 6.08 -5.16 -4.79
C THR A 320 5.15 -4.48 -3.80
N GLY A 321 3.93 -4.98 -3.69
CA GLY A 321 2.93 -4.45 -2.77
C GLY A 321 2.91 -5.17 -1.43
N LEU A 322 2.31 -4.51 -0.43
CA LEU A 322 1.92 -5.08 0.84
C LEU A 322 0.48 -4.69 1.14
N THR A 323 -0.37 -5.65 1.52
CA THR A 323 -1.70 -5.32 2.05
C THR A 323 -1.59 -4.90 3.52
N THR A 324 -2.17 -3.75 3.85
CA THR A 324 -2.39 -3.28 5.22
C THR A 324 -3.74 -3.74 5.78
N ILE A 325 -4.49 -4.55 5.02
CA ILE A 325 -5.82 -5.02 5.35
C ILE A 325 -5.73 -6.48 5.83
N GLY A 326 -6.15 -6.71 7.07
CA GLY A 326 -6.37 -8.04 7.63
C GLY A 326 -7.75 -8.59 7.25
N HIS A 327 -7.98 -9.85 7.58
CA HIS A 327 -9.24 -10.53 7.30
C HIS A 327 -9.68 -11.40 8.49
N ILE A 328 -10.99 -11.44 8.74
CA ILE A 328 -11.65 -12.34 9.67
C ILE A 328 -12.32 -13.46 8.86
N PHE A 329 -11.97 -14.71 9.13
CA PHE A 329 -12.57 -15.89 8.51
C PHE A 329 -13.36 -16.68 9.54
N LYS A 330 -14.62 -16.98 9.23
CA LYS A 330 -15.43 -17.94 9.97
C LYS A 330 -14.98 -19.37 9.66
N LEU A 331 -14.93 -20.23 10.68
CA LEU A 331 -14.62 -21.65 10.56
C LEU A 331 -15.87 -22.54 10.77
N PRO A 332 -15.96 -23.71 10.09
CA PRO A 332 -15.02 -24.18 9.06
C PRO A 332 -15.10 -23.32 7.79
N TYR A 333 -13.98 -23.22 7.09
CA TYR A 333 -13.91 -22.50 5.81
C TYR A 333 -14.57 -23.34 4.71
N LEU A 334 -15.65 -22.84 4.12
CA LEU A 334 -16.47 -23.61 3.15
C LEU A 334 -16.14 -23.34 1.68
N GLY A 335 -15.24 -22.39 1.38
CA GLY A 335 -14.76 -22.12 0.01
C GLY A 335 -15.77 -21.46 -0.93
N ASP A 336 -17.04 -21.85 -0.90
CA ASP A 336 -18.10 -21.32 -1.75
C ASP A 336 -18.75 -20.07 -1.15
N GLY A 337 -18.16 -18.91 -1.42
CA GLY A 337 -18.70 -17.62 -0.97
C GLY A 337 -18.37 -17.28 0.48
N ALA A 338 -17.49 -18.04 1.13
CA ALA A 338 -16.85 -17.63 2.38
C ALA A 338 -16.01 -16.36 2.12
N ARG A 339 -16.59 -15.19 2.44
CA ARG A 339 -15.91 -13.90 2.34
C ARG A 339 -15.21 -13.61 3.65
N GLY A 340 -13.89 -13.40 3.58
CA GLY A 340 -13.16 -12.81 4.70
C GLY A 340 -13.66 -11.39 4.93
N GLN A 341 -14.08 -11.06 6.15
CA GLN A 341 -14.42 -9.69 6.50
C GLN A 341 -13.13 -8.90 6.70
N SER A 342 -12.96 -7.82 5.94
CA SER A 342 -11.79 -6.94 6.05
C SER A 342 -11.74 -6.25 7.40
N ILE A 343 -10.53 -6.17 7.98
CA ILE A 343 -10.25 -5.54 9.26
C ILE A 343 -8.94 -4.76 9.18
N SER A 344 -8.86 -3.56 9.78
CA SER A 344 -7.61 -2.82 9.87
C SER A 344 -6.67 -3.42 10.92
N TYR A 345 -5.40 -3.01 10.92
CA TYR A 345 -4.46 -3.36 12.00
C TYR A 345 -5.01 -2.96 13.38
N ASP A 346 -5.38 -1.68 13.58
CA ASP A 346 -5.87 -1.18 14.87
C ASP A 346 -7.12 -1.92 15.36
N SER A 347 -8.03 -2.25 14.44
CA SER A 347 -9.24 -3.01 14.75
C SER A 347 -8.92 -4.47 15.09
N ALA A 348 -7.90 -5.08 14.47
CA ALA A 348 -7.47 -6.44 14.81
C ALA A 348 -6.85 -6.49 16.21
N ILE A 349 -6.04 -5.50 16.58
CA ILE A 349 -5.50 -5.36 17.94
C ILE A 349 -6.64 -5.18 18.95
N THR A 350 -7.59 -4.28 18.66
CA THR A 350 -8.75 -4.04 19.53
C THR A 350 -9.60 -5.31 19.69
N LEU A 351 -9.86 -6.03 18.61
CA LEU A 351 -10.63 -7.27 18.66
C LEU A 351 -9.92 -8.36 19.48
N ALA A 352 -8.60 -8.53 19.31
CA ALA A 352 -7.82 -9.49 20.10
C ALA A 352 -7.95 -9.20 21.60
N ARG A 353 -7.89 -7.93 21.98
CA ARG A 353 -8.09 -7.45 23.36
C ARG A 353 -9.50 -7.76 23.87
N GLU A 354 -10.53 -7.43 23.10
CA GLU A 354 -11.94 -7.63 23.49
C GLU A 354 -12.28 -9.10 23.74
N VAL A 355 -11.69 -10.01 22.95
CA VAL A 355 -11.95 -11.45 23.06
C VAL A 355 -10.90 -12.19 23.91
N GLY A 356 -9.90 -11.47 24.44
CA GLY A 356 -8.83 -12.03 25.26
C GLY A 356 -7.91 -13.00 24.52
N ALA A 357 -7.70 -12.80 23.21
CA ALA A 357 -6.81 -13.65 22.40
C ALA A 357 -5.35 -13.20 22.49
N GLU A 358 -4.44 -14.16 22.50
CA GLU A 358 -3.02 -13.92 22.22
C GLU A 358 -2.80 -13.79 20.71
N ILE A 359 -2.05 -12.76 20.31
CA ILE A 359 -1.65 -12.54 18.92
C ILE A 359 -0.40 -13.38 18.63
N LEU A 360 -0.56 -14.42 17.81
CA LEU A 360 0.52 -15.29 17.36
C LEU A 360 1.12 -14.76 16.05
N TYR A 361 2.31 -15.24 15.72
CA TYR A 361 3.02 -14.88 14.48
C TYR A 361 3.36 -16.13 13.67
N ASP A 362 2.99 -16.10 12.40
CA ASP A 362 3.30 -17.14 11.43
C ASP A 362 4.56 -16.76 10.65
N ASP A 363 5.68 -17.40 11.00
CA ASP A 363 6.98 -17.14 10.37
C ASP A 363 7.05 -17.56 8.89
N VAL A 364 6.16 -18.42 8.42
CA VAL A 364 6.13 -18.87 7.02
C VAL A 364 5.48 -17.80 6.15
N THR A 365 4.37 -17.22 6.60
CA THR A 365 3.63 -16.20 5.83
C THR A 365 4.04 -14.76 6.18
N LYS A 366 4.80 -14.59 7.27
CA LYS A 366 5.16 -13.31 7.89
C LYS A 366 3.91 -12.49 8.23
N ALA A 367 2.91 -13.17 8.81
CA ALA A 367 1.62 -12.59 9.16
C ALA A 367 1.25 -12.92 10.61
N SER A 368 0.57 -12.00 11.26
CA SER A 368 0.06 -12.17 12.62
C SER A 368 -1.34 -12.75 12.56
N TYR A 369 -1.71 -13.54 13.56
CA TYR A 369 -3.02 -14.16 13.62
C TYR A 369 -3.45 -14.47 15.04
N PHE A 370 -4.75 -14.61 15.24
CA PHE A 370 -5.33 -15.17 16.46
C PHE A 370 -6.66 -15.85 16.13
N GLN A 371 -7.11 -16.71 17.04
CA GLN A 371 -8.40 -17.37 16.96
C GLN A 371 -9.26 -16.97 18.14
N TYR A 372 -10.57 -16.92 17.92
CA TYR A 372 -11.52 -16.70 19.01
C TYR A 372 -12.85 -17.40 18.72
N ILE A 373 -13.59 -17.67 19.78
CA ILE A 373 -14.91 -18.27 19.72
C ILE A 373 -15.93 -17.23 20.17
N SER A 374 -16.94 -17.02 19.33
CA SER A 374 -18.14 -16.27 19.67
C SER A 374 -19.36 -17.17 19.38
N GLN A 375 -20.20 -16.84 18.40
CA GLN A 375 -21.23 -17.75 17.89
C GLN A 375 -20.64 -18.92 17.09
N TYR A 376 -19.53 -18.67 16.40
CA TYR A 376 -18.73 -19.62 15.64
C TYR A 376 -17.26 -19.44 16.03
N GLU A 377 -16.41 -20.32 15.53
CA GLU A 377 -14.97 -20.12 15.60
C GLU A 377 -14.51 -19.22 14.45
N TYR A 378 -13.58 -18.33 14.73
CA TYR A 378 -13.03 -17.39 13.76
C TYR A 378 -11.52 -17.37 13.85
N ILE A 379 -10.86 -17.14 12.70
CA ILE A 379 -9.45 -16.81 12.62
C ILE A 379 -9.29 -15.42 12.02
N VAL A 380 -8.51 -14.58 12.68
CA VAL A 380 -8.10 -13.26 12.18
C VAL A 380 -6.67 -13.37 11.69
N ARG A 381 -6.38 -12.89 10.47
CA ARG A 381 -5.03 -12.78 9.93
C ARG A 381 -4.78 -11.37 9.44
N PHE A 382 -3.64 -10.79 9.82
CA PHE A 382 -3.25 -9.42 9.48
C PHE A 382 -1.73 -9.31 9.45
N ARG A 383 -1.19 -8.13 9.13
CA ARG A 383 0.24 -7.87 9.18
C ARG A 383 0.55 -6.75 10.15
N ASP A 384 1.59 -6.94 10.92
CA ASP A 384 2.12 -5.97 11.86
C ASP A 384 3.54 -5.54 11.46
N ALA A 385 4.24 -4.79 12.34
CA ALA A 385 5.58 -4.28 12.08
C ALA A 385 6.57 -5.37 11.62
N ARG A 386 6.47 -6.60 12.14
CA ARG A 386 7.36 -7.72 11.76
C ARG A 386 7.14 -8.14 10.31
N GLY A 387 5.88 -8.16 9.87
CA GLY A 387 5.51 -8.47 8.50
C GLY A 387 5.92 -7.37 7.52
N VAL A 388 5.84 -6.10 7.94
CA VAL A 388 6.32 -4.95 7.14
C VAL A 388 7.84 -5.00 6.98
N ASP A 389 8.57 -5.22 8.07
CA ASP A 389 10.04 -5.32 8.08
C ASP A 389 10.54 -6.45 7.15
N ALA A 390 9.86 -7.62 7.19
CA ALA A 390 10.15 -8.71 6.27
C ALA A 390 10.02 -8.28 4.79
N VAL A 391 8.95 -7.58 4.41
CA VAL A 391 8.77 -7.10 3.02
C VAL A 391 9.82 -6.07 2.64
N LEU A 392 10.18 -5.16 3.56
CA LEU A 392 11.24 -4.17 3.31
C LEU A 392 12.60 -4.83 3.05
N SER A 393 12.85 -6.00 3.64
CA SER A 393 14.07 -6.78 3.37
C SER A 393 14.15 -7.36 1.95
N LEU A 394 13.03 -7.44 1.22
CA LEU A 394 13.00 -7.87 -0.18
C LEU A 394 13.41 -6.76 -1.15
N ILE A 395 13.46 -5.51 -0.69
CA ILE A 395 13.80 -4.37 -1.53
C ILE A 395 15.33 -4.26 -1.54
N PRO A 396 16.00 -4.41 -2.71
CA PRO A 396 17.45 -4.42 -2.81
C PRO A 396 18.11 -3.10 -2.41
#